data_AF-A0A354SQ06-F1
#
_entry.id   AF-A0A354SQ06-F1
#
_cell.length_a   1.000
_cell.length_b   1.000
_cell.length_c   1.000
_cell.angle_alpha   90.00
_cell.angle_beta   90.00
_cell.angle_gamma   90.00
#
_symmetry.space_group_name_H-M   'P 1'
#
loop_
_entity.id
_entity.type
_entity.pdbx_description
1 polymer ?
#
loop_
_entity_poly.entity_id
_entity_poly.type
_entity_poly.pdbx_seq_one_letter_code
_entity_poly.pdbx_strand_id
1 'polypeptide(L)' 'PQWKSPEQILKEYNLLLYPRRGSRIGELPSNVHYLPAPLIEISSTFLRDAFQRGKEYPFLLPQSIYASVRKYYASK' A
#
# COMPACT_ATOMS: atom_id res chain seq x y z
N PRO A 1 16.70 4.11 -8.53
CA PRO A 1 16.23 2.93 -9.30
C PRO A 1 16.75 1.62 -8.69
N GLN A 2 15.96 1.00 -7.81
CA GLN A 2 16.31 -0.28 -7.15
C GLN A 2 15.52 -1.48 -7.70
N TRP A 3 14.54 -1.24 -8.58
CA TRP A 3 13.80 -2.31 -9.22
C TRP A 3 14.74 -3.04 -10.17
N LYS A 4 14.56 -4.36 -10.30
CA LYS A 4 15.31 -5.15 -11.27
C LYS A 4 14.82 -4.79 -12.67
N SER A 5 15.74 -4.38 -13.56
CA SER A 5 15.46 -4.03 -14.96
C SER A 5 14.34 -2.98 -15.15
N PRO A 6 14.45 -1.78 -14.56
CA PRO A 6 13.38 -0.77 -14.62
C PRO A 6 13.09 -0.28 -16.05
N GLU A 7 14.07 -0.29 -16.94
CA GLU A 7 13.92 0.11 -18.35
C GLU A 7 13.00 -0.86 -19.10
N GLN A 8 13.11 -2.15 -18.82
CA GLN A 8 12.25 -3.17 -19.45
C GLN A 8 10.79 -3.01 -19.00
N ILE A 9 10.59 -2.76 -17.70
CA ILE A 9 9.26 -2.50 -17.14
C ILE A 9 8.61 -1.29 -17.82
N LEU A 10 9.37 -0.20 -17.97
CA LEU A 10 8.91 1.00 -18.68
C LEU A 10 8.68 0.78 -20.18
N LYS A 11 9.36 -0.19 -20.81
CA LYS A 11 9.14 -0.48 -22.23
C LYS A 11 7.89 -1.33 -22.46
N GLU A 12 7.62 -2.29 -21.58
CA GLU A 12 6.63 -3.34 -21.83
C GLU A 12 5.27 -3.07 -21.19
N TYR A 13 5.19 -2.18 -20.18
CA TYR A 13 3.97 -1.96 -19.40
C TYR A 13 3.60 -0.49 -19.28
N ASN A 14 2.29 -0.25 -19.12
CA ASN A 14 1.79 1.02 -18.62
C ASN A 14 1.78 0.98 -17.10
N LEU A 15 2.28 2.04 -16.46
CA LEU A 15 2.34 2.13 -15.00
C LEU A 15 1.27 3.09 -14.49
N LEU A 16 0.59 2.70 -13.41
CA LEU A 16 -0.38 3.54 -12.73
C LEU A 16 0.19 4.00 -11.39
N LEU A 17 0.25 5.32 -11.18
CA LEU A 17 0.74 5.93 -9.95
C LEU A 17 -0.43 6.45 -9.13
N TYR A 18 -0.52 5.97 -7.90
CA TYR A 18 -1.47 6.45 -6.91
C TYR A 18 -0.78 7.40 -5.92
N PRO A 19 -1.45 8.47 -5.46
CA PRO A 19 -0.88 9.39 -4.49
C PRO A 19 -0.67 8.72 -3.13
N ARG A 20 0.44 9.09 -2.49
CA ARG A 20 0.74 8.72 -1.11
C ARG A 20 1.33 9.92 -0.39
N ARG A 21 0.89 10.18 0.85
CA ARG A 21 1.40 11.32 1.63
C ARG A 21 2.91 11.25 1.73
N GLY A 22 3.57 12.38 1.47
CA GLY A 22 5.02 12.54 1.56
C GLY A 22 5.79 12.07 0.32
N SER A 23 5.15 11.42 -0.65
CA SER A 23 5.78 11.10 -1.93
C SER A 23 5.84 12.34 -2.82
N ARG A 24 6.99 12.58 -3.44
CA ARG A 24 7.17 13.63 -4.46
C ARG A 24 7.10 12.97 -5.83
N ILE A 25 6.30 13.56 -6.72
CA ILE A 25 6.18 13.11 -8.12
C ILE A 25 6.90 14.14 -8.98
N GLY A 26 7.87 13.67 -9.76
CA GLY A 26 8.55 14.47 -10.77
C GLY A 26 7.87 14.34 -12.14
N GLU A 27 8.61 14.66 -13.19
CA GLU A 27 8.15 14.42 -14.56
C GLU A 27 7.96 12.91 -14.80
N LEU A 28 6.88 12.56 -15.48
CA LEU A 28 6.49 11.18 -15.75
C LEU A 28 6.64 10.88 -17.24
N PRO A 29 7.18 9.69 -17.61
CA PRO A 29 7.13 9.21 -18.99
C PRO A 29 5.70 9.06 -19.50
N SER A 30 5.52 9.03 -20.82
CA SER A 30 4.19 8.99 -21.45
C SER A 30 3.34 7.78 -21.08
N ASN A 31 3.96 6.63 -20.78
CA ASN A 31 3.29 5.38 -20.38
C ASN A 31 3.11 5.26 -18.86
N VAL A 32 3.34 6.34 -18.11
CA VAL A 32 3.23 6.39 -16.67
C VAL A 32 2.12 7.38 -16.29
N HIS A 33 1.00 6.84 -15.83
CA HIS A 33 -0.21 7.61 -15.60
C HIS A 33 -0.45 7.82 -14.11
N TYR A 34 -0.42 9.09 -13.70
CA TYR A 34 -0.85 9.46 -12.36
C TYR A 34 -2.39 9.47 -12.28
N LEU A 35 -2.94 8.78 -11.28
CA LEU A 35 -4.37 8.71 -11.03
C LEU A 35 -4.71 9.48 -9.75
N PRO A 36 -5.59 10.51 -9.81
CA PRO A 36 -5.99 11.28 -8.63
C PRO A 36 -6.97 10.48 -7.77
N ALA A 37 -6.44 9.53 -7.00
CA ALA A 37 -7.23 8.76 -6.04
C ALA A 37 -7.26 9.42 -4.66
N PRO A 38 -8.25 9.08 -3.80
CA PRO A 38 -8.27 9.51 -2.41
C PRO A 38 -6.99 9.10 -1.67
N LEU A 39 -6.46 9.99 -0.83
CA LEU A 39 -5.34 9.67 0.05
C LEU A 39 -5.83 8.78 1.19
N ILE A 40 -5.21 7.61 1.33
CA ILE A 40 -5.48 6.67 2.43
C ILE A 40 -4.19 6.44 3.22
N GLU A 41 -4.24 6.73 4.51
CA GLU A 41 -3.07 6.71 5.38
C GLU A 41 -2.98 5.42 6.17
N ILE A 42 -2.77 4.33 5.45
CA ILE A 42 -2.69 2.98 6.01
C ILE A 42 -1.43 2.29 5.53
N SER A 43 -0.85 1.46 6.40
CA SER A 43 0.24 0.57 6.00
C SER A 43 0.14 -0.76 6.74
N SER A 44 0.68 -1.81 6.14
CA SER A 44 0.72 -3.13 6.76
C SER A 44 1.54 -3.11 8.06
N THR A 45 2.63 -2.34 8.13
CA THR A 45 3.43 -2.19 9.37
C THR A 45 2.60 -1.58 10.49
N PHE A 46 1.92 -0.45 10.21
CA PHE A 46 1.02 0.18 11.17
C PHE A 46 -0.03 -0.80 11.71
N LEU A 47 -0.69 -1.54 10.82
CA LEU A 47 -1.72 -2.50 11.22
C LEU A 47 -1.16 -3.64 12.08
N ARG A 48 -0.04 -4.26 11.69
CA ARG A 48 0.57 -5.35 12.47
C ARG A 48 0.95 -4.87 13.87
N ASP A 49 1.61 -3.73 13.98
CA ASP A 49 2.02 -3.15 15.27
C ASP A 49 0.79 -2.78 16.12
N ALA A 50 -0.30 -2.35 15.49
CA ALA A 50 -1.56 -2.09 16.16
C ALA A 50 -2.17 -3.37 16.75
N PHE A 51 -2.32 -4.42 15.94
CA PHE A 51 -2.91 -5.68 16.39
C PHE A 51 -2.07 -6.36 17.47
N GLN A 52 -0.74 -6.33 17.36
CA GLN A 52 0.17 -6.81 18.42
C GLN A 52 0.01 -6.05 19.74
N ARG A 53 -0.35 -4.76 19.68
CA ARG A 53 -0.64 -3.93 20.86
C ARG A 53 -2.10 -4.03 21.33
N GLY A 54 -2.88 -4.98 20.80
CA GLY A 54 -4.29 -5.15 21.13
C GLY A 54 -5.19 -4.00 20.68
N LYS A 55 -4.76 -3.19 19.71
CA LYS A 55 -5.58 -2.12 19.12
C LYS A 55 -6.45 -2.69 17.99
N GLU A 56 -7.68 -2.20 17.90
CA GLU A 56 -8.68 -2.65 16.93
C GLU A 56 -8.94 -1.59 15.86
N TYR A 57 -9.00 -2.03 14.60
CA TYR A 57 -9.26 -1.17 13.42
C TYR A 57 -10.18 -1.88 12.42
N PRO A 58 -11.47 -2.11 12.77
CA PRO A 58 -12.39 -2.94 11.99
C PRO A 58 -12.67 -2.44 10.57
N PHE A 59 -12.53 -1.14 10.32
CA PHE A 59 -12.81 -0.54 9.00
C PHE A 59 -11.57 -0.46 8.09
N LEU A 60 -10.39 -0.79 8.61
CA LEU A 60 -9.13 -0.72 7.86
C LEU A 60 -8.75 -2.05 7.20
N LEU A 61 -9.55 -3.08 7.40
CA LEU A 61 -9.42 -4.39 6.76
C LEU A 61 -10.78 -4.87 6.25
N PRO A 62 -10.81 -5.71 5.20
CA PRO A 62 -12.01 -6.42 4.82
C PRO A 62 -12.54 -7.28 5.98
N GLN A 63 -13.86 -7.23 6.20
CA GLN A 63 -14.50 -7.95 7.30
C GLN A 63 -14.26 -9.48 7.23
N SER A 64 -14.12 -10.02 6.02
CA SER A 64 -13.87 -11.44 5.77
C SER A 64 -12.56 -11.96 6.38
N ILE A 65 -11.58 -11.09 6.63
CA ILE A 65 -10.28 -11.48 7.20
C ILE A 65 -10.05 -10.97 8.61
N TYR A 66 -10.88 -10.04 9.10
CA TYR A 66 -10.62 -9.32 10.35
C TYR A 66 -10.49 -10.25 11.56
N ALA A 67 -11.42 -11.20 11.71
CA ALA A 67 -11.42 -12.15 12.82
C ALA A 67 -10.16 -13.03 12.84
N SER A 68 -9.73 -13.50 11.66
CA SER A 68 -8.54 -14.34 11.49
C SER A 68 -7.25 -13.57 11.83
N VAL A 69 -7.14 -12.32 11.37
CA VAL A 69 -6.01 -11.44 11.68
C VAL A 69 -5.93 -11.17 13.18
N ARG A 70 -7.05 -10.77 13.80
CA ARG A 70 -7.09 -10.50 15.25
C ARG A 70 -6.69 -11.73 16.07
N LYS A 71 -7.23 -12.90 15.73
CA LYS A 71 -6.89 -14.16 16.42
C LYS A 71 -5.39 -14.47 16.31
N TYR A 72 -4.81 -14.32 15.13
CA TYR A 72 -3.39 -14.58 14.90
C TYR A 72 -2.49 -13.69 15.77
N TYR A 73 -2.76 -12.39 15.81
CA TYR A 73 -1.92 -11.45 16.58
C TYR A 73 -2.20 -11.46 18.08
N ALA A 74 -3.38 -11.89 18.55
CA ALA A 74 -3.64 -12.10 19.97
C ALA A 74 -2.92 -13.32 20.56
N SER A 75 -2.54 -14.29 19.71
CA SER A 75 -1.77 -15.48 20.10
C SER A 75 -0.25 -15.30 20.02
N LYS A 76 0.22 -14.12 19.60
CA LYS A 76 1.64 -13.75 19.54
C LYS A 76 2.01 -12.90 20.74
#